data_AF-A0A832GQB2-F1
#
_entry.id   AF-A0A832GQB2-F1
#
_cell.length_a   1.000
_cell.length_b   1.000
_cell.length_c   1.000
_cell.angle_alpha   90.00
_cell.angle_beta   90.00
_cell.angle_gamma   90.00
#
_symmetry.space_group_name_H-M   'P 1'
#
loop_
_entity.id
_entity.type
_entity.pdbx_description
1 polymer ?
#
loop_
_entity_poly.entity_id
_entity_poly.type
_entity_poly.pdbx_seq_one_letter_code
_entity_poly.pdbx_strand_id
1 'polypeptide(L)'
;MFTYEPRSFYLTILWFITLLGFSKEAAVKIGPAVLSIIHTIAVFAFIYVITKNKFLSGLSSLFAIFSFQATVGMYAGIYANWLSLSTAILSLTFLIKAIKKNLKFIIPSICLLIISNISHPWFAAINFSILILYALISLIYSAMKKFKEGLKEFLCILSLIAVNLILIVLTFIKHLRLMEAIQINQILQSIKLLNVFSFFENLDFALKFYVGGFFITPLIYLLGLASTPLIFKNKILFKLFTAWFITTLFLLIFSDLWLKWRILYLMPFQILSGLGYIVIMKNLHKTSLTFKTLFSTAIFLQLFNYTLQCLLFIPEY
;
A
#
# COMPACT_ATOMS: atom_id res chain seq x y z
N MET A 1 15.31 -8.30 22.42
CA MET A 1 15.46 -6.92 22.93
C MET A 1 14.43 -5.91 22.39
N PHE A 2 13.37 -6.32 21.66
CA PHE A 2 12.36 -5.37 21.11
C PHE A 2 10.91 -5.86 21.24
N THR A 3 10.57 -6.64 22.27
CA THR A 3 9.29 -7.37 22.32
C THR A 3 8.04 -6.49 22.46
N TYR A 4 8.19 -5.17 22.66
CA TYR A 4 7.07 -4.23 22.89
C TYR A 4 7.16 -2.93 22.07
N GLU A 5 8.08 -2.85 21.10
CA GLU A 5 8.21 -1.69 20.23
C GLU A 5 7.44 -1.95 18.91
N PRO A 6 6.43 -1.14 18.55
CA PRO A 6 5.64 -1.34 17.33
C PRO A 6 6.47 -1.28 16.04
N ARG A 7 7.70 -0.75 16.10
CA ARG A 7 8.67 -0.72 15.00
C ARG A 7 9.72 -1.85 15.07
N SER A 8 9.59 -2.79 16.01
CA SER A 8 10.58 -3.82 16.35
C SER A 8 11.07 -4.63 15.14
N PHE A 9 10.16 -4.98 14.22
CA PHE A 9 10.54 -5.74 13.04
C PHE A 9 11.45 -4.92 12.11
N TYR A 10 11.13 -3.64 11.87
CA TYR A 10 12.00 -2.75 11.11
C TYR A 10 13.35 -2.50 11.81
N LEU A 11 13.35 -2.33 13.14
CA LEU A 11 14.59 -2.19 13.91
C LEU A 11 15.46 -3.45 13.82
N THR A 12 14.86 -4.63 13.69
CA THR A 12 15.60 -5.88 13.47
C THR A 12 16.30 -5.88 12.12
N ILE A 13 15.70 -5.30 11.07
CA ILE A 13 16.36 -5.11 9.77
C ILE A 13 17.56 -4.18 9.92
N LEU A 14 17.41 -3.05 10.61
CA LEU A 14 18.53 -2.13 10.86
C LEU A 14 19.64 -2.79 11.66
N TRP A 15 19.29 -3.56 12.69
CA TRP A 15 20.25 -4.31 13.49
C TRP A 15 21.01 -5.34 12.63
N PHE A 16 20.32 -6.04 11.72
CA PHE A 16 20.98 -6.93 10.77
C PHE A 16 21.98 -6.20 9.88
N ILE A 17 21.67 -4.99 9.40
CA ILE A 17 22.63 -4.16 8.65
C ILE A 17 23.86 -3.83 9.50
N THR A 18 23.70 -3.56 10.81
CA THR A 18 24.85 -3.34 11.69
C THR A 18 25.70 -4.59 11.91
N LEU A 19 25.09 -5.78 11.91
CA LEU A 19 25.83 -7.05 11.98
C LEU A 19 26.69 -7.31 10.73
N LEU A 20 26.35 -6.70 9.60
CA LEU A 20 27.15 -6.75 8.36
C LEU A 20 28.36 -5.80 8.40
N GLY A 21 28.61 -5.12 9.53
CA GLY A 21 29.76 -4.24 9.73
C GLY A 21 29.51 -2.76 9.46
N PHE A 22 28.29 -2.37 9.11
CA PHE A 22 27.93 -0.96 8.92
C PHE A 22 27.75 -0.23 10.26
N SER A 23 28.08 1.07 10.29
CA SER A 23 27.79 1.93 11.44
C SER A 23 26.27 2.08 11.65
N LYS A 24 25.85 2.46 12.86
CA LYS A 24 24.42 2.72 13.16
C LYS A 24 23.84 3.81 12.26
N GLU A 25 24.61 4.85 11.99
CA GLU A 25 24.24 5.93 11.08
C GLU A 25 24.05 5.42 9.66
N ALA A 26 25.02 4.64 9.15
CA ALA A 26 24.91 4.01 7.83
C ALA A 26 23.68 3.08 7.75
N ALA A 27 23.40 2.29 8.80
CA ALA A 27 22.21 1.45 8.85
C ALA A 27 20.91 2.25 8.71
N VAL A 28 20.79 3.39 9.42
CA VAL A 28 19.64 4.29 9.32
C VAL A 28 19.51 4.90 7.92
N LYS A 29 20.62 5.27 7.28
CA LYS A 29 20.63 5.81 5.90
C LYS A 29 20.32 4.73 4.84
N ILE A 30 20.75 3.48 5.06
CA ILE A 30 20.51 2.35 4.15
C ILE A 30 19.07 1.82 4.27
N GLY A 31 18.46 1.88 5.46
CA GLY A 31 17.11 1.38 5.73
C GLY A 31 16.06 1.81 4.69
N PRO A 32 15.88 3.11 4.40
CA PRO A 32 14.96 3.60 3.39
C PRO A 32 15.25 3.07 1.97
N ALA A 33 16.51 2.89 1.59
CA ALA A 33 16.88 2.31 0.31
C ALA A 33 16.43 0.84 0.20
N VAL A 34 16.64 0.05 1.27
CA VAL A 34 16.14 -1.33 1.35
C VAL A 34 14.62 -1.37 1.22
N LEU A 35 13.90 -0.47 1.92
CA LEU A 35 12.44 -0.40 1.84
C LEU A 35 11.95 0.01 0.44
N SER A 36 12.62 0.95 -0.21
CA SER A 36 12.31 1.36 -1.58
C SER A 36 12.47 0.19 -2.56
N ILE A 37 13.53 -0.62 -2.42
CA ILE A 37 13.73 -1.84 -3.23
C ILE A 37 12.60 -2.85 -2.99
N ILE A 38 12.27 -3.15 -1.74
CA ILE A 38 11.19 -4.09 -1.39
C ILE A 38 9.86 -3.60 -1.97
N HIS A 39 9.57 -2.31 -1.84
CA HIS A 39 8.35 -1.70 -2.35
C HIS A 39 8.27 -1.75 -3.89
N THR A 40 9.38 -1.46 -4.57
CA THR A 40 9.51 -1.54 -6.03
C THR A 40 9.24 -2.95 -6.53
N ILE A 41 9.83 -3.96 -5.88
CA ILE A 41 9.59 -5.38 -6.18
C ILE A 41 8.11 -5.74 -5.96
N ALA A 42 7.50 -5.24 -4.89
CA ALA A 42 6.09 -5.47 -4.59
C ALA A 42 5.18 -4.95 -5.71
N VAL A 43 5.38 -3.71 -6.13
CA VAL A 43 4.61 -3.09 -7.22
C VAL A 43 4.87 -3.80 -8.55
N PHE A 44 6.14 -4.10 -8.88
CA PHE A 44 6.49 -4.87 -10.08
C PHE A 44 5.75 -6.21 -10.12
N ALA A 45 5.83 -6.99 -9.03
CA ALA A 45 5.24 -8.32 -8.95
C ALA A 45 3.71 -8.26 -9.07
N PHE A 46 3.07 -7.30 -8.41
CA PHE A 46 1.62 -7.09 -8.47
C PHE A 46 1.15 -6.81 -9.90
N ILE A 47 1.77 -5.82 -10.55
CA ILE A 47 1.44 -5.43 -11.92
C ILE A 47 1.74 -6.56 -12.91
N TYR A 48 2.85 -7.29 -12.74
CA TYR A 48 3.19 -8.42 -13.59
C TYR A 48 2.17 -9.55 -13.48
N VAL A 49 1.67 -9.84 -12.27
CA VAL A 49 0.63 -10.86 -12.08
C VAL A 49 -0.65 -10.51 -12.83
N ILE A 50 -0.99 -9.23 -12.91
CA ILE A 50 -2.17 -8.73 -13.60
C ILE A 50 -1.99 -8.72 -15.12
N THR A 51 -0.88 -8.16 -15.58
CA THR A 51 -0.70 -7.74 -16.98
C THR A 51 0.06 -8.75 -17.81
N LYS A 52 0.87 -9.61 -17.17
CA LYS A 52 1.83 -10.52 -17.82
C LYS A 52 2.86 -9.82 -18.70
N ASN A 53 3.04 -8.50 -18.56
CA ASN A 53 3.98 -7.72 -19.36
C ASN A 53 5.12 -7.20 -18.46
N LYS A 54 6.33 -7.74 -18.66
CA LYS A 54 7.52 -7.37 -17.87
C LYS A 54 7.90 -5.89 -18.04
N PHE A 55 7.86 -5.38 -19.27
CA PHE A 55 8.21 -4.00 -19.57
C PHE A 55 7.29 -3.01 -18.85
N LEU A 56 5.97 -3.20 -18.99
CA LEU A 56 4.98 -2.36 -18.31
C LEU A 56 5.06 -2.47 -16.78
N SER A 57 5.41 -3.65 -16.27
CA SER A 57 5.63 -3.86 -14.83
C SER A 57 6.88 -3.13 -14.34
N GLY A 58 7.96 -3.14 -15.12
CA GLY A 58 9.19 -2.39 -14.86
C GLY A 58 8.90 -0.88 -14.80
N LEU A 59 8.24 -0.35 -15.83
CA LEU A 59 7.81 1.06 -15.84
C LEU A 59 6.89 1.38 -14.66
N SER A 60 5.93 0.51 -14.32
CA SER A 60 5.04 0.71 -13.17
C SER A 60 5.81 0.75 -11.84
N SER A 61 6.87 -0.04 -11.71
CA SER A 61 7.70 -0.07 -10.50
C SER A 61 8.55 1.20 -10.32
N LEU A 62 8.89 1.91 -11.40
CA LEU A 62 9.53 3.23 -11.32
C LEU A 62 8.60 4.27 -10.68
N PHE A 63 7.28 4.18 -10.90
CA PHE A 63 6.33 5.05 -10.18
C PHE A 63 6.37 4.79 -8.68
N ALA A 64 6.66 3.56 -8.23
CA ALA A 64 6.79 3.26 -6.81
C ALA A 64 7.96 4.03 -6.17
N ILE A 65 9.10 4.07 -6.88
CA ILE A 65 10.31 4.79 -6.46
C ILE A 65 10.08 6.30 -6.42
N PHE A 66 9.47 6.86 -7.46
CA PHE A 66 9.30 8.31 -7.63
C PHE A 66 7.91 8.81 -7.20
N SER A 67 7.29 8.16 -6.22
CA SER A 67 5.98 8.56 -5.70
C SER A 67 6.08 9.22 -4.35
N PHE A 68 4.96 9.86 -3.97
CA PHE A 68 4.80 10.33 -2.60
C PHE A 68 4.98 9.21 -1.55
N GLN A 69 4.83 7.92 -1.91
CA GLN A 69 5.08 6.82 -0.96
C GLN A 69 6.53 6.84 -0.46
N ALA A 70 7.46 7.03 -1.37
CA ALA A 70 8.88 7.05 -1.05
C ALA A 70 9.23 8.33 -0.31
N THR A 71 8.81 9.48 -0.84
CA THR A 71 9.15 10.79 -0.26
C THR A 71 8.51 10.99 1.11
N VAL A 72 7.21 10.70 1.28
CA VAL A 72 6.51 10.75 2.58
C VAL A 72 7.07 9.71 3.54
N GLY A 73 7.35 8.50 3.04
CA GLY A 73 7.92 7.42 3.85
C GLY A 73 9.27 7.79 4.46
N MET A 74 10.14 8.41 3.66
CA MET A 74 11.43 8.94 4.09
C MET A 74 11.27 10.13 5.03
N TYR A 75 10.50 11.16 4.64
CA TYR A 75 10.35 12.40 5.41
C TYR A 75 9.71 12.17 6.77
N ALA A 76 8.62 11.40 6.84
CA ALA A 76 7.92 11.15 8.10
C ALA A 76 8.55 10.01 8.93
N GLY A 77 9.60 9.34 8.42
CA GLY A 77 10.25 8.22 9.10
C GLY A 77 9.30 7.04 9.38
N ILE A 78 8.23 6.86 8.61
CA ILE A 78 7.21 5.81 8.81
C ILE A 78 7.59 4.48 8.13
N TYR A 79 8.82 4.06 8.39
CA TYR A 79 9.45 2.88 7.79
C TYR A 79 8.69 1.57 8.07
N ALA A 80 8.12 1.43 9.27
CA ALA A 80 7.26 0.31 9.63
C ALA A 80 6.02 0.23 8.74
N ASN A 81 5.33 1.35 8.52
CA ASN A 81 4.16 1.43 7.62
C ASN A 81 4.56 1.10 6.18
N TRP A 82 5.72 1.61 5.73
CA TRP A 82 6.21 1.37 4.38
C TRP A 82 6.50 -0.11 4.13
N LEU A 83 7.19 -0.77 5.06
CA LEU A 83 7.45 -2.21 4.99
C LEU A 83 6.15 -3.01 5.02
N SER A 84 5.23 -2.62 5.91
CA SER A 84 3.95 -3.28 6.11
C SER A 84 3.05 -3.19 4.85
N LEU A 85 3.01 -2.03 4.18
CA LEU A 85 2.32 -1.86 2.91
C LEU A 85 2.95 -2.70 1.80
N SER A 86 4.28 -2.68 1.69
CA SER A 86 5.00 -3.41 0.64
C SER A 86 4.78 -4.92 0.72
N THR A 87 4.82 -5.47 1.94
CA THR A 87 4.58 -6.88 2.21
C THR A 87 3.11 -7.26 2.05
N ALA A 88 2.16 -6.37 2.38
CA ALA A 88 0.74 -6.58 2.06
C ALA A 88 0.48 -6.61 0.54
N ILE A 89 1.09 -5.73 -0.25
CA ILE A 89 1.00 -5.75 -1.71
C ILE A 89 1.53 -7.09 -2.26
N LEU A 90 2.66 -7.59 -1.75
CA LEU A 90 3.17 -8.91 -2.11
C LEU A 90 2.21 -10.03 -1.68
N SER A 91 1.63 -9.94 -0.47
CA SER A 91 0.62 -10.89 0.00
C SER A 91 -0.57 -10.96 -0.95
N LEU A 92 -1.11 -9.81 -1.36
CA LEU A 92 -2.19 -9.71 -2.34
C LEU A 92 -1.77 -10.22 -3.73
N THR A 93 -0.52 -9.98 -4.13
CA THR A 93 0.04 -10.51 -5.38
C THR A 93 -0.03 -12.05 -5.40
N PHE A 94 0.40 -12.69 -4.31
CA PHE A 94 0.35 -14.15 -4.17
C PHE A 94 -1.08 -14.68 -3.99
N LEU A 95 -1.96 -13.93 -3.32
CA LEU A 95 -3.39 -14.24 -3.25
C LEU A 95 -4.01 -14.30 -4.67
N ILE A 96 -3.75 -13.29 -5.51
CA ILE A 96 -4.23 -13.27 -6.89
C ILE A 96 -3.66 -14.46 -7.68
N LYS A 97 -2.39 -14.84 -7.46
CA LYS A 97 -1.82 -16.06 -8.05
C LYS A 97 -2.50 -17.33 -7.53
N ALA A 98 -2.87 -17.38 -6.25
CA ALA A 98 -3.55 -18.53 -5.66
C ALA A 98 -4.93 -18.75 -6.29
N ILE A 99 -5.68 -17.66 -6.41
CA ILE A 99 -7.00 -17.62 -7.05
C ILE A 99 -6.89 -18.03 -8.52
N LYS A 100 -6.02 -17.38 -9.30
CA LYS A 100 -5.96 -17.57 -10.77
C LYS A 100 -5.20 -18.81 -11.22
N LYS A 101 -4.23 -19.31 -10.44
CA LYS A 101 -3.33 -20.39 -10.87
C LYS A 101 -3.42 -21.60 -9.95
N ASN A 102 -2.81 -21.54 -8.77
CA ASN A 102 -2.61 -22.71 -7.91
C ASN A 102 -2.65 -22.33 -6.43
N LEU A 103 -3.42 -23.08 -5.63
CA LEU A 103 -3.58 -22.84 -4.19
C LEU A 103 -2.26 -22.83 -3.41
N LYS A 104 -1.18 -23.46 -3.90
CA LYS A 104 0.16 -23.40 -3.27
C LYS A 104 0.67 -21.98 -3.03
N PHE A 105 0.23 -20.99 -3.82
CA PHE A 105 0.58 -19.59 -3.62
C PHE A 105 -0.09 -18.95 -2.39
N ILE A 106 -1.02 -19.64 -1.72
CA ILE A 106 -1.60 -19.14 -0.46
C ILE A 106 -0.58 -19.11 0.67
N ILE A 107 0.37 -20.05 0.69
CA ILE A 107 1.41 -20.14 1.72
C ILE A 107 2.27 -18.86 1.73
N PRO A 108 2.93 -18.45 0.62
CA PRO A 108 3.68 -17.20 0.61
C PRO A 108 2.77 -15.97 0.85
N SER A 109 1.50 -16.00 0.41
CA SER A 109 0.55 -14.93 0.71
C SER A 109 0.32 -14.76 2.22
N ILE A 110 0.11 -15.86 2.95
CA ILE A 110 -0.05 -15.88 4.40
C ILE A 110 1.24 -15.42 5.09
N CYS A 111 2.40 -15.95 4.69
CA CYS A 111 3.69 -15.55 5.28
C CYS A 111 3.93 -14.05 5.15
N LEU A 112 3.65 -13.47 3.98
CA LEU A 112 3.81 -12.04 3.74
C LEU A 112 2.78 -11.19 4.49
N LEU A 113 1.56 -11.71 4.70
CA LEU A 113 0.55 -11.06 5.53
C LEU A 113 0.99 -11.02 7.00
N ILE A 114 1.55 -12.13 7.51
CA ILE A 114 2.13 -12.18 8.86
C ILE A 114 3.22 -11.12 8.99
N ILE A 115 4.16 -11.05 8.05
CA ILE A 115 5.24 -10.05 8.04
C ILE A 115 4.66 -8.62 8.03
N SER A 116 3.63 -8.38 7.21
CA SER A 116 2.95 -7.08 7.17
C SER A 116 2.39 -6.69 8.54
N ASN A 117 1.65 -7.59 9.18
CA ASN A 117 0.99 -7.32 10.46
C ASN A 117 1.98 -7.12 11.62
N ILE A 118 3.03 -7.94 11.69
CA ILE A 118 4.07 -7.77 12.73
C ILE A 118 4.93 -6.52 12.48
N SER A 119 5.01 -6.04 11.23
CA SER A 119 5.75 -4.81 10.92
C SER A 119 5.05 -3.57 11.44
N HIS A 120 3.71 -3.55 11.41
CA HIS A 120 2.93 -2.42 11.88
C HIS A 120 1.49 -2.84 12.29
N PRO A 121 1.20 -3.03 13.59
CA PRO A 121 -0.08 -3.56 14.06
C PRO A 121 -1.31 -2.76 13.60
N TRP A 122 -1.22 -1.43 13.53
CA TRP A 122 -2.36 -0.63 13.07
C TRP A 122 -2.72 -0.90 11.60
N PHE A 123 -1.72 -1.17 10.74
CA PHE A 123 -2.02 -1.49 9.35
C PHE A 123 -2.71 -2.85 9.23
N ALA A 124 -2.50 -3.75 10.20
CA ALA A 124 -3.20 -5.03 10.27
C ALA A 124 -4.72 -4.84 10.33
N ALA A 125 -5.22 -3.87 11.11
CA ALA A 125 -6.64 -3.58 11.22
C ALA A 125 -7.24 -3.06 9.90
N ILE A 126 -6.49 -2.22 9.17
CA ILE A 126 -6.91 -1.74 7.84
C ILE A 126 -6.93 -2.90 6.84
N ASN A 127 -5.86 -3.70 6.79
CA ASN A 127 -5.81 -4.89 5.93
C ASN A 127 -6.93 -5.88 6.25
N PHE A 128 -7.24 -6.07 7.52
CA PHE A 128 -8.34 -6.93 7.97
C PHE A 128 -9.68 -6.42 7.43
N SER A 129 -9.93 -5.12 7.55
CA SER A 129 -11.13 -4.46 7.04
C SER A 129 -11.25 -4.60 5.51
N ILE A 130 -10.14 -4.40 4.79
CA ILE A 130 -10.07 -4.59 3.32
C ILE A 130 -10.38 -6.04 2.95
N LEU A 131 -9.80 -7.02 3.65
CA LEU A 131 -10.02 -8.44 3.38
C LEU A 131 -11.48 -8.86 3.66
N ILE A 132 -12.09 -8.37 4.75
CA ILE A 132 -13.51 -8.61 5.05
C ILE A 132 -14.39 -8.04 3.94
N LEU A 133 -14.21 -6.76 3.58
CA LEU A 133 -14.99 -6.14 2.51
C LEU A 133 -14.78 -6.85 1.18
N TYR A 134 -13.55 -7.29 0.89
CA TYR A 134 -13.25 -8.05 -0.31
C TYR A 134 -13.94 -9.43 -0.32
N ALA A 135 -14.00 -10.12 0.82
CA ALA A 135 -14.75 -11.36 0.97
C ALA A 135 -16.26 -11.13 0.77
N LEU A 136 -16.83 -10.09 1.38
CA LEU A 136 -18.24 -9.74 1.25
C LEU A 136 -18.62 -9.41 -0.20
N ILE A 137 -17.85 -8.55 -0.86
CA ILE A 137 -18.07 -8.22 -2.28
C ILE A 137 -17.93 -9.49 -3.14
N SER A 138 -16.97 -10.37 -2.83
CA SER A 138 -16.81 -11.64 -3.55
C SER A 138 -17.98 -12.59 -3.34
N LEU A 139 -18.55 -12.67 -2.13
CA LEU A 139 -19.74 -13.45 -1.83
C LEU A 139 -20.96 -12.92 -2.59
N ILE A 140 -21.21 -11.61 -2.56
CA ILE A 140 -22.33 -10.98 -3.29
C ILE A 140 -22.21 -11.31 -4.78
N TYR A 141 -21.02 -11.13 -5.36
CA TYR A 141 -20.79 -11.41 -6.78
C TYR A 141 -20.99 -12.91 -7.12
N SER A 142 -20.59 -13.80 -6.21
CA SER A 142 -20.76 -15.25 -6.35
C SER A 142 -22.23 -15.68 -6.25
N ALA A 143 -22.98 -15.10 -5.31
CA ALA A 143 -24.41 -15.34 -5.14
C ALA A 143 -25.20 -14.94 -6.40
N MET A 144 -24.83 -13.81 -7.03
CA MET A 144 -25.45 -13.36 -8.28
C MET A 144 -25.14 -14.23 -9.51
N LYS A 145 -24.06 -15.04 -9.49
CA LYS A 145 -23.58 -15.82 -10.65
C LYS A 145 -23.55 -17.35 -10.46
N LYS A 146 -24.38 -17.89 -9.57
CA LYS A 146 -24.43 -19.33 -9.22
C LYS A 146 -23.11 -19.85 -8.60
N PHE A 147 -22.76 -19.34 -7.42
CA PHE A 147 -21.86 -19.83 -6.33
C PHE A 147 -20.56 -20.63 -6.64
N LYS A 148 -20.55 -21.57 -7.59
CA LYS A 148 -19.46 -22.52 -7.87
C LYS A 148 -18.17 -21.84 -8.37
N GLU A 149 -18.26 -20.70 -9.07
CA GLU A 149 -17.07 -20.00 -9.57
C GLU A 149 -16.34 -19.19 -8.48
N GLY A 150 -17.01 -18.82 -7.38
CA GLY A 150 -16.46 -17.94 -6.35
C GLY A 150 -15.91 -18.63 -5.10
N LEU A 151 -16.17 -19.93 -4.90
CA LEU A 151 -15.81 -20.63 -3.66
C LEU A 151 -14.30 -20.67 -3.42
N LYS A 152 -13.50 -20.94 -4.46
CA LYS A 152 -12.04 -20.97 -4.35
C LYS A 152 -11.49 -19.62 -3.89
N GLU A 153 -11.97 -18.55 -4.50
CA GLU A 153 -11.57 -17.19 -4.15
C GLU A 153 -11.97 -16.85 -2.72
N PHE A 154 -13.20 -17.17 -2.33
CA PHE A 154 -13.69 -16.98 -0.97
C PHE A 154 -12.84 -17.73 0.06
N LEU A 155 -12.53 -19.01 -0.17
CA LEU A 155 -11.69 -19.81 0.73
C LEU A 155 -10.27 -19.26 0.86
N CYS A 156 -9.68 -18.78 -0.25
CA CYS A 156 -8.38 -18.10 -0.19
C CYS A 156 -8.45 -16.81 0.64
N ILE A 157 -9.49 -16.00 0.50
CA ILE A 157 -9.62 -14.77 1.28
C ILE A 157 -9.88 -15.11 2.76
N LEU A 158 -10.73 -16.11 3.03
CA LEU A 158 -11.07 -16.55 4.36
C LEU A 158 -9.84 -17.04 5.14
N SER A 159 -8.89 -17.72 4.50
CA SER A 159 -7.66 -18.13 5.18
C SER A 159 -6.80 -16.94 5.61
N LEU A 160 -6.71 -15.88 4.79
CA LEU A 160 -6.04 -14.64 5.18
C LEU A 160 -6.78 -13.92 6.31
N ILE A 161 -8.11 -13.88 6.27
CA ILE A 161 -8.94 -13.32 7.35
C ILE A 161 -8.69 -14.07 8.66
N ALA A 162 -8.73 -15.40 8.63
CA ALA A 162 -8.51 -16.23 9.81
C ALA A 162 -7.12 -15.99 10.42
N VAL A 163 -6.06 -15.97 9.61
CA VAL A 163 -4.70 -15.66 10.07
C VAL A 163 -4.62 -14.25 10.65
N ASN A 164 -5.20 -13.26 9.97
CA ASN A 164 -5.17 -11.88 10.44
C ASN A 164 -5.91 -11.72 11.77
N LEU A 165 -7.08 -12.35 11.92
CA LEU A 165 -7.83 -12.38 13.17
C LEU A 165 -7.02 -13.03 14.30
N ILE A 166 -6.38 -14.18 14.04
CA ILE A 166 -5.52 -14.84 15.02
C ILE A 166 -4.39 -13.90 15.46
N LEU A 167 -3.72 -13.24 14.51
CA LEU A 167 -2.64 -12.30 14.84
C LEU A 167 -3.15 -11.12 15.66
N ILE A 168 -4.28 -10.52 15.27
CA ILE A 168 -4.92 -9.43 16.02
C ILE A 168 -5.24 -9.89 17.45
N VAL A 169 -5.88 -11.04 17.61
CA VAL A 169 -6.21 -11.60 18.93
C VAL A 169 -4.94 -11.88 19.76
N LEU A 170 -3.90 -12.45 19.16
CA LEU A 170 -2.62 -12.70 19.84
C LEU A 170 -1.95 -11.40 20.28
N THR A 171 -2.01 -10.35 19.45
CA THR A 171 -1.57 -9.00 19.79
C THR A 171 -2.40 -8.48 20.99
N PHE A 172 -3.73 -8.50 20.92
CA PHE A 172 -4.60 -8.08 22.03
C PHE A 172 -4.33 -8.83 23.34
N ILE A 173 -4.18 -10.16 23.31
CA ILE A 173 -3.90 -10.98 24.51
C ILE A 173 -2.54 -10.65 25.10
N LYS A 174 -1.50 -10.51 24.27
CA LYS A 174 -0.15 -10.15 24.74
C LYS A 174 -0.07 -8.70 25.24
N HIS A 175 -0.93 -7.81 24.76
CA HIS A 175 -0.93 -6.37 25.04
C HIS A 175 -1.96 -5.91 26.08
N LEU A 176 -2.32 -6.78 27.04
CA LEU A 176 -2.88 -6.38 28.34
C LEU A 176 -1.93 -5.48 29.20
N ARG A 177 -0.93 -4.83 28.58
CA ARG A 177 0.00 -3.88 29.22
C ARG A 177 -0.01 -2.53 28.47
N LEU A 178 0.04 -1.44 29.25
CA LEU A 178 -0.36 -0.06 28.95
C LEU A 178 -0.02 0.57 27.56
N MET A 179 1.08 0.22 26.88
CA MET A 179 1.60 1.06 25.78
C MET A 179 0.85 0.94 24.43
N GLU A 180 0.32 -0.23 24.07
CA GLU A 180 -0.43 -0.38 22.81
C GLU A 180 -1.92 -0.05 22.97
N ALA A 181 -2.46 -0.18 24.19
CA ALA A 181 -3.79 0.32 24.53
C ALA A 181 -3.91 1.83 24.30
N ILE A 182 -2.83 2.59 24.51
CA ILE A 182 -2.77 4.04 24.22
C ILE A 182 -2.93 4.30 22.71
N GLN A 183 -2.29 3.53 21.84
CA GLN A 183 -2.41 3.72 20.39
C GLN A 183 -3.79 3.33 19.87
N ILE A 184 -4.37 2.23 20.36
CA ILE A 184 -5.73 1.81 20.00
C ILE A 184 -6.75 2.87 20.45
N ASN A 185 -6.60 3.40 21.66
CA ASN A 185 -7.44 4.49 22.16
C ASN A 185 -7.28 5.77 21.34
N GLN A 186 -6.05 6.12 20.93
CA GLN A 186 -5.83 7.27 20.03
C GLN A 186 -6.57 7.09 18.71
N ILE A 187 -6.51 5.91 18.08
CA ILE A 187 -7.23 5.64 16.81
C ILE A 187 -8.74 5.75 17.00
N LEU A 188 -9.29 5.15 18.06
CA LEU A 188 -10.71 5.24 18.36
C LEU A 188 -11.15 6.68 18.63
N GLN A 189 -10.31 7.48 19.29
CA GLN A 189 -10.56 8.89 19.53
C GLN A 189 -10.42 9.75 18.25
N SER A 190 -9.61 9.31 17.29
CA SER A 190 -9.44 9.96 15.99
C SER A 190 -10.61 9.73 15.04
N ILE A 191 -11.43 8.69 15.24
CA ILE A 191 -12.58 8.40 14.38
C ILE A 191 -13.87 8.90 15.03
N LYS A 192 -14.44 9.99 14.50
CA LYS A 192 -15.66 10.61 15.04
C LYS A 192 -16.61 11.04 13.91
N LEU A 193 -17.91 10.91 14.15
CA LEU A 193 -18.94 11.35 13.19
C LEU A 193 -18.83 12.86 12.90
N LEU A 194 -18.47 13.66 13.91
CA LEU A 194 -18.32 15.11 13.79
C LEU A 194 -17.19 15.53 12.84
N ASN A 195 -16.21 14.65 12.57
CA ASN A 195 -15.08 14.97 11.70
C ASN A 195 -15.52 15.20 10.23
N VAL A 196 -16.70 14.70 9.84
CA VAL A 196 -17.29 14.90 8.50
C VAL A 196 -17.39 16.39 8.14
N PHE A 197 -17.75 17.25 9.11
CA PHE A 197 -17.90 18.69 8.88
C PHE A 197 -16.57 19.38 8.56
N SER A 198 -15.47 18.87 9.13
CA SER A 198 -14.11 19.33 8.87
C SER A 198 -13.40 18.57 7.75
N PHE A 199 -14.14 17.77 6.96
CA PHE A 199 -13.53 16.81 6.04
C PHE A 199 -12.59 17.48 5.03
N PHE A 200 -13.11 18.49 4.31
CA PHE A 200 -12.38 19.18 3.25
C PHE A 200 -11.23 20.02 3.78
N GLU A 201 -11.43 20.73 4.88
CA GLU A 201 -10.38 21.54 5.53
C GLU A 201 -9.20 20.65 5.97
N ASN A 202 -9.50 19.55 6.67
CA ASN A 202 -8.47 18.62 7.11
C ASN A 202 -7.80 17.90 5.94
N LEU A 203 -8.53 17.61 4.86
CA LEU A 203 -7.95 17.01 3.66
C LEU A 203 -7.03 17.99 2.93
N ASP A 204 -7.45 19.25 2.78
CA ASP A 204 -6.63 20.31 2.17
C ASP A 204 -5.33 20.50 2.96
N PHE A 205 -5.45 20.54 4.30
CA PHE A 205 -4.29 20.64 5.17
C PHE A 205 -3.38 19.41 5.06
N ALA A 206 -3.95 18.21 5.07
CA ALA A 206 -3.20 16.95 4.94
C ALA A 206 -2.43 16.88 3.62
N LEU A 207 -3.01 17.41 2.53
CA LEU A 207 -2.38 17.41 1.22
C LEU A 207 -1.31 18.49 1.09
N LYS A 208 -1.58 19.71 1.58
CA LYS A 208 -0.71 20.88 1.34
C LYS A 208 0.38 21.12 2.36
N PHE A 209 0.10 20.86 3.62
CA PHE A 209 0.98 21.25 4.72
C PHE A 209 1.57 20.05 5.45
N TYR A 210 0.77 18.99 5.61
CA TYR A 210 1.25 17.79 6.29
C TYR A 210 2.32 17.07 5.46
N VAL A 211 3.35 16.55 6.13
CA VAL A 211 4.53 15.94 5.49
C VAL A 211 5.18 16.85 4.41
N GLY A 212 5.24 18.16 4.67
CA GLY A 212 5.87 19.11 3.74
C GLY A 212 5.12 19.29 2.41
N GLY A 213 3.84 18.93 2.34
CA GLY A 213 3.05 19.04 1.12
C GLY A 213 3.36 17.97 0.06
N PHE A 214 4.09 16.91 0.44
CA PHE A 214 4.55 15.89 -0.51
C PHE A 214 3.40 15.12 -1.17
N PHE A 215 2.18 15.17 -0.63
CA PHE A 215 1.02 14.58 -1.29
C PHE A 215 0.55 15.36 -2.54
N ILE A 216 0.97 16.62 -2.76
CA ILE A 216 0.60 17.38 -3.97
C ILE A 216 1.31 16.83 -5.21
N THR A 217 0.80 15.70 -5.74
CA THR A 217 1.30 15.02 -6.94
C THR A 217 0.17 14.78 -7.93
N PRO A 218 -0.36 15.83 -8.61
CA PRO A 218 -1.52 15.70 -9.49
C PRO A 218 -1.38 14.59 -10.54
N LEU A 219 -0.17 14.39 -11.07
CA LEU A 219 0.14 13.35 -12.04
C LEU A 219 -0.18 11.93 -11.52
N ILE A 220 0.14 11.61 -10.27
CA ILE A 220 -0.14 10.29 -9.67
C ILE A 220 -1.64 10.09 -9.54
N TYR A 221 -2.39 11.13 -9.14
CA TYR A 221 -3.84 11.05 -9.05
C TYR A 221 -4.51 10.91 -10.43
N LEU A 222 -4.08 11.69 -11.42
CA LEU A 222 -4.60 11.62 -12.79
C LEU A 222 -4.33 10.26 -13.43
N LEU A 223 -3.10 9.73 -13.29
CA LEU A 223 -2.79 8.37 -13.74
C LEU A 223 -3.61 7.34 -12.95
N GLY A 224 -3.78 7.52 -11.64
CA GLY A 224 -4.65 6.67 -10.84
C GLY A 224 -6.09 6.60 -11.38
N LEU A 225 -6.68 7.73 -11.74
CA LEU A 225 -8.01 7.80 -12.34
C LEU A 225 -8.07 7.12 -13.72
N ALA A 226 -7.01 7.25 -14.53
CA ALA A 226 -6.91 6.60 -15.84
C ALA A 226 -6.90 5.05 -15.75
N SER A 227 -6.66 4.48 -14.57
CA SER A 227 -6.69 3.02 -14.35
C SER A 227 -8.09 2.40 -14.36
N THR A 228 -9.13 3.23 -14.19
CA THR A 228 -10.53 2.79 -14.03
C THR A 228 -10.98 1.78 -15.09
N PRO A 229 -10.74 1.94 -16.42
CA PRO A 229 -11.22 0.99 -17.41
C PRO A 229 -10.60 -0.41 -17.25
N LEU A 230 -9.35 -0.48 -16.78
CA LEU A 230 -8.66 -1.76 -16.55
C LEU A 230 -9.18 -2.46 -15.29
N ILE A 231 -9.49 -1.68 -14.24
CA ILE A 231 -10.09 -2.18 -13.00
C ILE A 231 -11.47 -2.77 -13.28
N PHE A 232 -12.35 -2.03 -13.97
CA PHE A 232 -13.70 -2.50 -14.31
C PHE A 232 -13.69 -3.76 -15.20
N LYS A 233 -12.70 -3.92 -16.08
CA LYS A 233 -12.56 -5.11 -16.92
C LYS A 233 -12.09 -6.37 -16.16
N ASN A 234 -11.38 -6.21 -15.04
CA ASN A 234 -10.81 -7.34 -14.30
C ASN A 234 -11.54 -7.51 -12.96
N LYS A 235 -12.44 -8.49 -12.89
CA LYS A 235 -13.30 -8.77 -11.72
C LYS A 235 -12.54 -8.82 -10.39
N ILE A 236 -11.37 -9.45 -10.35
CA ILE A 236 -10.57 -9.56 -9.12
C ILE A 236 -10.04 -8.17 -8.70
N LEU A 237 -9.58 -7.36 -9.65
CA LEU A 237 -9.13 -6.00 -9.36
C LEU A 237 -10.26 -5.08 -8.96
N PHE A 238 -11.39 -5.16 -9.67
CA PHE A 238 -12.59 -4.42 -9.30
C PHE A 238 -12.94 -4.67 -7.84
N LYS A 239 -13.15 -5.93 -7.45
CA LYS A 239 -13.51 -6.28 -6.08
C LYS A 239 -12.45 -5.85 -5.05
N LEU A 240 -11.17 -6.07 -5.34
CA LEU A 240 -10.06 -5.70 -4.45
C LEU A 240 -9.97 -4.18 -4.26
N PHE A 241 -9.92 -3.41 -5.34
CA PHE A 241 -9.78 -1.95 -5.26
C PHE A 241 -11.06 -1.28 -4.77
N THR A 242 -12.25 -1.84 -5.03
CA THR A 242 -13.48 -1.37 -4.41
C THR A 242 -13.46 -1.59 -2.90
N ALA A 243 -13.04 -2.77 -2.42
CA ALA A 243 -12.89 -3.03 -0.98
C ALA A 243 -11.89 -2.06 -0.34
N TRP A 244 -10.73 -1.89 -0.98
CA TRP A 244 -9.70 -0.96 -0.51
C TRP A 244 -10.23 0.47 -0.47
N PHE A 245 -10.81 0.95 -1.57
CA PHE A 245 -11.32 2.31 -1.70
C PHE A 245 -12.42 2.62 -0.69
N ILE A 246 -13.41 1.73 -0.52
CA ILE A 246 -14.48 1.90 0.48
C ILE A 246 -13.88 1.99 1.89
N THR A 247 -12.93 1.10 2.21
CA THR A 247 -12.28 1.08 3.53
C THR A 247 -11.54 2.39 3.79
N THR A 248 -10.68 2.83 2.87
CA THR A 248 -9.88 4.04 3.05
C THR A 248 -10.72 5.30 2.96
N LEU A 249 -11.74 5.35 2.11
CA LEU A 249 -12.64 6.49 2.00
C LEU A 249 -13.47 6.67 3.28
N PHE A 250 -14.03 5.58 3.83
CA PHE A 250 -14.71 5.62 5.12
C PHE A 250 -13.79 6.20 6.18
N LEU A 251 -12.57 5.66 6.30
CA LEU A 251 -11.61 6.14 7.29
C LEU A 251 -11.24 7.61 7.04
N LEU A 252 -11.01 8.06 5.79
CA LEU A 252 -10.66 9.45 5.47
C LEU A 252 -11.76 10.46 5.84
N ILE A 253 -13.03 10.06 5.68
CA ILE A 253 -14.19 10.89 6.00
C ILE A 253 -14.32 11.11 7.51
N PHE A 254 -14.20 10.04 8.29
CA PHE A 254 -14.47 10.06 9.73
C PHE A 254 -13.24 10.28 10.61
N SER A 255 -12.03 10.29 10.04
CA SER A 255 -10.79 10.52 10.80
C SER A 255 -10.48 12.00 11.05
N ASP A 256 -9.72 12.26 12.10
CA ASP A 256 -9.06 13.54 12.34
C ASP A 256 -7.83 13.73 11.43
N LEU A 257 -7.21 14.91 11.52
CA LEU A 257 -6.03 15.24 10.72
C LEU A 257 -4.87 14.25 10.92
N TRP A 258 -4.63 13.79 12.15
CA TRP A 258 -3.52 12.89 12.49
C TRP A 258 -3.65 11.54 11.80
N LEU A 259 -4.87 11.01 11.66
CA LEU A 259 -5.08 9.71 11.03
C LEU A 259 -5.24 9.83 9.50
N LYS A 260 -5.76 10.95 8.98
CA LYS A 260 -5.99 11.17 7.53
C LYS A 260 -4.75 10.98 6.67
N TRP A 261 -3.65 11.64 7.00
CA TRP A 261 -2.44 11.57 6.18
C TRP A 261 -1.86 10.15 6.14
N ARG A 262 -2.00 9.38 7.24
CA ARG A 262 -1.60 7.97 7.29
C ARG A 262 -2.49 7.12 6.40
N ILE A 263 -3.79 7.39 6.34
CA ILE A 263 -4.71 6.68 5.44
C ILE A 263 -4.38 7.00 3.98
N LEU A 264 -4.09 8.27 3.65
CA LEU A 264 -3.62 8.68 2.32
C LEU A 264 -2.34 7.93 1.93
N TYR A 265 -1.39 7.82 2.87
CA TYR A 265 -0.17 7.05 2.67
C TYR A 265 -0.43 5.57 2.39
N LEU A 266 -1.47 4.96 2.96
CA LEU A 266 -1.76 3.54 2.76
C LEU A 266 -2.53 3.24 1.47
N MET A 267 -3.03 4.25 0.78
CA MET A 267 -3.69 4.03 -0.50
C MET A 267 -2.66 3.64 -1.57
N PRO A 268 -2.92 2.60 -2.39
CA PRO A 268 -1.97 2.06 -3.35
C PRO A 268 -1.95 2.89 -4.64
N PHE A 269 -1.83 4.22 -4.52
CA PHE A 269 -1.89 5.15 -5.64
C PHE A 269 -0.81 4.88 -6.68
N GLN A 270 0.33 4.31 -6.29
CA GLN A 270 1.43 3.93 -7.20
C GLN A 270 1.02 2.78 -8.11
N ILE A 271 0.31 1.79 -7.55
CA ILE A 271 -0.23 0.67 -8.32
C ILE A 271 -1.32 1.19 -9.27
N LEU A 272 -2.22 2.04 -8.79
CA LEU A 272 -3.26 2.65 -9.64
C LEU A 272 -2.62 3.47 -10.76
N SER A 273 -1.60 4.28 -10.46
CA SER A 273 -0.87 5.07 -11.46
C SER A 273 -0.21 4.19 -12.51
N GLY A 274 0.46 3.11 -12.10
CA GLY A 274 1.03 2.13 -13.03
C GLY A 274 -0.03 1.50 -13.93
N LEU A 275 -1.18 1.11 -13.37
CA LEU A 275 -2.30 0.57 -14.16
C LEU A 275 -2.88 1.61 -15.13
N GLY A 276 -3.00 2.88 -14.74
CA GLY A 276 -3.49 3.94 -15.62
C GLY A 276 -2.51 4.31 -16.72
N TYR A 277 -1.22 4.36 -16.40
CA TYR A 277 -0.16 4.48 -17.39
C TYR A 277 -0.27 3.37 -18.46
N ILE A 278 -0.52 2.12 -18.05
CA ILE A 278 -0.75 1.01 -18.98
C ILE A 278 -1.95 1.24 -19.89
N VAL A 279 -3.06 1.77 -19.35
CA VAL A 279 -4.25 2.10 -20.15
C VAL A 279 -3.91 3.15 -21.20
N ILE A 280 -3.21 4.22 -20.81
CA ILE A 280 -2.79 5.28 -21.73
C ILE A 280 -1.87 4.72 -22.82
N MET A 281 -0.84 3.94 -22.46
CA MET A 281 0.10 3.37 -23.43
C MET A 281 -0.55 2.41 -24.42
N LYS A 282 -1.58 1.67 -24.01
CA LYS A 282 -2.37 0.83 -24.91
C LYS A 282 -3.20 1.66 -25.88
N ASN A 283 -3.78 2.77 -25.43
CA ASN A 283 -4.57 3.66 -26.29
C ASN A 283 -3.69 4.40 -27.30
N LEU A 284 -2.43 4.67 -26.95
CA LEU A 284 -1.43 5.24 -27.85
C LEU A 284 -0.86 4.22 -28.87
N HIS A 285 -1.41 3.02 -29.02
CA HIS A 285 -0.80 1.98 -29.88
C HIS A 285 -0.51 2.45 -31.32
N LYS A 286 -1.35 3.30 -31.92
CA LYS A 286 -1.17 3.82 -33.29
C LYS A 286 -0.18 4.98 -33.41
N THR A 287 0.30 5.55 -32.30
CA THR A 287 1.26 6.67 -32.35
C THR A 287 2.68 6.16 -32.60
N SER A 288 3.52 7.05 -33.13
CA SER A 288 4.94 6.78 -33.36
C SER A 288 5.64 6.35 -32.07
N LEU A 289 6.68 5.52 -32.21
CA LEU A 289 7.53 5.11 -31.10
C LEU A 289 8.16 6.33 -30.41
N THR A 290 8.58 7.33 -31.19
CA THR A 290 9.14 8.59 -30.70
C THR A 290 8.18 9.30 -29.74
N PHE A 291 6.89 9.40 -30.10
CA PHE A 291 5.90 10.03 -29.22
C PHE A 291 5.73 9.26 -27.90
N LYS A 292 5.67 7.91 -27.96
CA LYS A 292 5.57 7.06 -26.76
C LYS A 292 6.76 7.23 -25.84
N THR A 293 7.98 7.27 -26.40
CA THR A 293 9.21 7.49 -25.64
C THR A 293 9.21 8.88 -25.00
N LEU A 294 8.92 9.93 -25.78
CA LEU A 294 8.85 11.30 -25.26
C LEU A 294 7.81 11.45 -24.14
N PHE A 295 6.62 10.89 -24.33
CA PHE A 295 5.56 10.89 -23.32
C PHE A 295 5.98 10.18 -22.03
N SER A 296 6.60 9.00 -22.15
CA SER A 296 7.12 8.25 -21.01
C SER A 296 8.21 9.04 -20.28
N THR A 297 9.17 9.58 -21.04
CA THR A 297 10.27 10.39 -20.50
C THR A 297 9.75 11.62 -19.79
N ALA A 298 8.77 12.34 -20.35
CA ALA A 298 8.17 13.50 -19.71
C ALA A 298 7.53 13.14 -18.35
N ILE A 299 6.76 12.06 -18.29
CA ILE A 299 6.17 11.56 -17.03
C ILE A 299 7.25 11.24 -16.00
N PHE A 300 8.29 10.48 -16.40
CA PHE A 300 9.35 10.10 -15.46
C PHE A 300 10.21 11.27 -15.03
N LEU A 301 10.52 12.22 -15.92
CA LEU A 301 11.24 13.44 -15.56
C LEU A 301 10.43 14.29 -14.58
N GLN A 302 9.10 14.39 -14.76
CA GLN A 302 8.26 15.12 -13.82
C GLN A 302 8.25 14.45 -12.43
N LEU A 303 8.11 13.12 -12.35
CA LEU A 303 8.15 12.38 -11.09
C LEU A 303 9.54 12.41 -10.43
N PHE A 304 10.60 12.33 -11.24
CA PHE A 304 11.98 12.46 -10.78
C PHE A 304 12.24 13.86 -10.21
N ASN A 305 11.85 14.91 -10.93
CA ASN A 305 11.96 16.29 -10.46
C ASN A 305 11.17 16.50 -9.16
N TYR A 306 9.93 16.00 -9.09
CA TYR A 306 9.14 16.00 -7.85
C TYR A 306 9.89 15.31 -6.69
N THR A 307 10.45 14.13 -6.94
CA THR A 307 11.16 13.36 -5.92
C THR A 307 12.40 14.10 -5.45
N LEU A 308 13.20 14.66 -6.36
CA LEU A 308 14.37 15.47 -6.02
C LEU A 308 13.99 16.68 -5.18
N GLN A 309 12.94 17.41 -5.56
CA GLN A 309 12.45 18.55 -4.77
C GLN A 309 12.10 18.11 -3.34
N CYS A 310 11.37 17.00 -3.18
CA CYS A 310 11.05 16.48 -1.86
C CYS A 310 12.30 16.08 -1.06
N LEU A 311 13.26 15.40 -1.69
CA LEU A 311 14.48 14.95 -1.03
C LEU A 311 15.35 16.13 -0.55
N LEU A 312 15.40 17.24 -1.29
CA LEU A 312 16.10 18.45 -0.87
C LEU A 312 15.50 19.11 0.39
N PHE A 313 14.24 18.84 0.70
CA PHE A 313 13.59 19.30 1.93
C PHE A 313 13.78 18.36 3.13
N ILE A 314 14.37 17.17 2.94
CA ILE A 314 14.67 16.25 4.04
C ILE A 314 15.98 16.74 4.67
N PRO A 315 15.99 17.12 5.97
CA PRO A 315 17.21 17.60 6.61
C PRO A 315 18.29 16.51 6.61
N GLU A 316 19.52 16.89 6.28
CA GLU A 316 20.70 16.05 6.50
C GLU A 316 20.98 16.00 8.00
N TYR A 317 20.74 14.84 8.63
CA TYR A 317 21.11 14.56 10.02
C TYR A 317 22.33 13.64 10.09
#